data_AF-A0A4V3UQ95-F1
#
_entry.id   AF-A0A4V3UQ95-F1
#
_cell.length_a   1.000
_cell.length_b   1.000
_cell.length_c   1.000
_cell.angle_alpha   90.00
_cell.angle_beta   90.00
_cell.angle_gamma   90.00
#
_symmetry.space_group_name_H-M   'P 1'
#
loop_
_entity.id
_entity.type
_entity.pdbx_description
1 polymer ?
#
loop_
_entity_poly.entity_id
_entity_poly.type
_entity_poly.pdbx_seq_one_letter_code
_entity_poly.pdbx_strand_id
1 'polypeptide(L)'
;MAGYGWDEYDIRNGGRQTIHDAGNSLDLTIDFIKVPGGEHGGSWAARVKGVPRDDAPPDQPTTVIFYAALEGLGNLQVDTKLEDPRGFESNVKLSGLTPGLGDFTIDVTAGPESNEHPEHDHPSYEDKPLDRTWVSSSTIPSEHVWQTKVVLFSQMKGEVNKIIQKYGAENPPPPSQVFTIKNVPGEGNLHLVQKVFKGEFEVWTMVAVILKKVPDNNQFDILFTSGSSPKPLTCEPSPSRAFSAMQSMLTYIAIAESLTAQIPSNSLSFADRFEKILPPQSPFDSKEYSGFSKSMLSNLVGGIGYFYGTDIVDRSAAPEYDEENEGFWEETAEARARAHTVLEGPKELFTCVPSRPFFPRGFLWDEGFHLIPVLEWDTDLA
;
A
#
# COMPACT_ATOMS: atom_id res chain seq x y z
N MET A 1 -13.43 4.35 10.18
CA MET A 1 -12.09 4.32 10.80
C MET A 1 -12.18 4.96 12.17
N ALA A 2 -11.82 4.23 13.22
CA ALA A 2 -11.68 4.74 14.59
C ALA A 2 -10.28 5.31 14.85
N GLY A 3 -9.26 4.79 14.16
CA GLY A 3 -7.89 5.31 14.16
C GLY A 3 -7.04 4.61 13.09
N TYR A 4 -5.91 5.20 12.74
CA TYR A 4 -4.86 4.55 11.96
C TYR A 4 -3.52 5.23 12.20
N GLY A 5 -2.42 4.50 12.04
CA GLY A 5 -1.08 5.05 12.16
C GLY A 5 0.00 3.99 12.02
N TRP A 6 1.24 4.46 11.86
CA TRP A 6 2.42 3.63 12.04
C TRP A 6 2.65 3.37 13.53
N ASP A 7 2.68 2.11 13.94
CA ASP A 7 2.99 1.72 15.31
C ASP A 7 4.50 1.89 15.55
N GLU A 8 5.27 1.43 14.56
CA GLU A 8 6.73 1.53 14.41
C GLU A 8 7.05 1.76 12.92
N TYR A 9 7.95 2.70 12.59
CA TYR A 9 8.39 2.93 11.21
C TYR A 9 9.77 3.60 11.12
N ASP A 10 10.62 3.01 10.28
CA ASP A 10 11.92 3.54 9.87
C ASP A 10 11.91 3.68 8.34
N ILE A 11 12.05 4.89 7.81
CA ILE A 11 11.98 5.14 6.36
C ILE A 11 13.05 4.39 5.55
N ARG A 12 14.14 3.91 6.17
CA ARG A 12 15.17 3.10 5.50
C ARG A 12 14.76 1.62 5.42
N ASN A 13 14.15 1.09 6.48
CA ASN A 13 13.96 -0.36 6.69
C ASN A 13 12.50 -0.84 6.53
N GLY A 14 11.51 0.03 6.74
CA GLY A 14 10.09 -0.30 6.80
C GLY A 14 9.51 -0.22 8.22
N GLY A 15 8.39 -0.89 8.48
CA GLY A 15 7.68 -0.85 9.75
C GLY A 15 6.26 -1.43 9.68
N ARG A 16 5.49 -1.26 10.75
CA ARG A 16 4.11 -1.74 10.89
C ARG A 16 3.11 -0.59 10.93
N GLN A 17 2.11 -0.63 10.05
CA GLN A 17 0.95 0.25 10.10
C GLN A 17 -0.29 -0.53 10.54
N THR A 18 -1.04 -0.01 11.51
CA THR A 18 -2.35 -0.54 11.91
C THR A 18 -3.46 0.44 11.53
N ILE A 19 -4.62 -0.10 11.12
CA ILE A 19 -5.82 0.63 10.74
C ILE A 19 -7.01 0.00 11.44
N HIS A 20 -7.65 0.70 12.37
CA HIS A 20 -8.86 0.24 13.04
C HIS A 20 -10.09 0.78 12.29
N ASP A 21 -10.72 -0.02 11.42
CA ASP A 21 -11.87 0.41 10.63
C ASP A 21 -13.22 -0.12 11.11
N ALA A 22 -13.68 0.47 12.22
CA ALA A 22 -15.06 0.37 12.70
C ALA A 22 -16.15 0.85 11.69
N GLY A 23 -15.79 1.37 10.51
CA GLY A 23 -16.74 1.62 9.42
C GLY A 23 -17.03 0.39 8.55
N ASN A 24 -16.11 -0.59 8.55
CA ASN A 24 -16.20 -1.88 7.86
C ASN A 24 -16.03 -3.06 8.85
N SER A 25 -16.23 -2.82 10.15
CA SER A 25 -15.97 -3.73 11.28
C SER A 25 -14.68 -4.56 11.17
N LEU A 26 -13.59 -3.95 10.69
CA LEU A 26 -12.34 -4.63 10.34
C LEU A 26 -11.12 -3.88 10.88
N ASP A 27 -10.21 -4.57 11.56
CA ASP A 27 -8.89 -4.04 11.90
C ASP A 27 -7.85 -4.66 10.95
N LEU A 28 -7.08 -3.81 10.26
CA LEU A 28 -6.03 -4.20 9.30
C LEU A 28 -4.64 -3.92 9.87
N THR A 29 -3.70 -4.84 9.64
CA THR A 29 -2.27 -4.63 9.87
C THR A 29 -1.53 -4.76 8.54
N ILE A 30 -0.60 -3.85 8.29
CA ILE A 30 0.30 -3.86 7.13
C ILE A 30 1.73 -3.84 7.65
N ASP A 31 2.44 -4.96 7.48
CA ASP A 31 3.89 -5.03 7.71
C ASP A 31 4.62 -4.75 6.40
N PHE A 32 5.41 -3.67 6.36
CA PHE A 32 6.20 -3.28 5.20
C PHE A 32 7.69 -3.42 5.51
N ILE A 33 8.45 -4.07 4.63
CA ILE A 33 9.92 -4.14 4.74
C ILE A 33 10.60 -3.72 3.45
N LYS A 34 11.85 -3.23 3.57
CA LYS A 34 12.74 -2.95 2.44
C LYS A 34 14.06 -3.68 2.58
N VAL A 35 14.54 -4.23 1.47
CA VAL A 35 15.78 -4.98 1.34
C VAL A 35 16.68 -4.25 0.34
N PRO A 36 17.58 -3.36 0.80
CA PRO A 36 18.45 -2.59 -0.08
C PRO A 36 19.45 -3.50 -0.79
N GLY A 37 19.70 -3.22 -2.08
CA GLY A 37 20.65 -3.97 -2.91
C GLY A 37 20.51 -3.68 -4.39
N GLY A 38 21.34 -4.33 -5.21
CA GLY A 38 21.39 -4.10 -6.64
C GLY A 38 21.83 -2.68 -7.00
N GLU A 39 21.41 -2.22 -8.18
CA GLU A 39 21.78 -0.90 -8.73
C GLU A 39 20.60 0.09 -8.69
N HIS A 40 19.37 -0.40 -8.43
CA HIS A 40 18.11 0.35 -8.54
C HIS A 40 17.31 0.35 -7.22
N GLY A 41 17.97 0.58 -6.08
CA GLY A 41 17.34 0.73 -4.76
C GLY A 41 16.95 -0.57 -4.04
N GLY A 42 16.76 -1.69 -4.76
CA GLY A 42 16.63 -3.03 -4.19
C GLY A 42 15.24 -3.64 -4.34
N SER A 43 14.77 -4.28 -3.25
CA SER A 43 13.50 -5.00 -3.19
C SER A 43 12.66 -4.55 -1.99
N TRP A 44 11.34 -4.74 -2.02
CA TRP A 44 10.46 -4.50 -0.87
C TRP A 44 9.35 -5.53 -0.80
N ALA A 45 8.74 -5.68 0.37
CA ALA A 45 7.58 -6.54 0.57
C ALA A 45 6.56 -5.87 1.49
N ALA A 46 5.28 -6.04 1.18
CA ALA A 46 4.16 -5.68 2.04
C ALA A 46 3.30 -6.91 2.34
N ARG A 47 3.13 -7.21 3.63
CA ARG A 47 2.26 -8.28 4.15
C ARG A 47 1.00 -7.65 4.70
N VAL A 48 -0.16 -8.15 4.27
CA VAL A 48 -1.47 -7.57 4.62
C VAL A 48 -2.30 -8.58 5.40
N LYS A 49 -2.76 -8.17 6.57
CA LYS A 49 -3.43 -8.98 7.61
C LYS A 49 -4.71 -8.27 8.03
N GLY A 50 -5.79 -9.00 8.29
CA GLY A 50 -7.09 -8.41 8.62
C GLY A 50 -7.96 -9.27 9.52
N VAL A 51 -8.46 -8.65 10.60
CA VAL A 51 -9.27 -9.29 11.64
C VAL A 51 -10.65 -8.60 11.69
N PRO A 52 -11.75 -9.32 11.42
CA PRO A 52 -13.09 -8.87 11.78
C PRO A 52 -13.15 -8.60 13.28
N ARG A 53 -13.63 -7.43 13.64
CA ARG A 53 -13.69 -6.98 15.03
C ARG A 53 -14.76 -7.75 15.81
N ASP A 54 -14.75 -7.67 17.14
CA ASP A 54 -15.81 -8.24 18.00
C ASP A 54 -17.24 -7.76 17.63
N ASP A 55 -17.34 -6.60 16.96
CA ASP A 55 -18.57 -6.00 16.44
C ASP A 55 -18.85 -6.28 14.95
N ALA A 56 -18.14 -7.22 14.33
CA ALA A 56 -18.39 -7.70 12.97
C ALA A 56 -19.49 -8.79 12.91
N PRO A 57 -20.27 -8.89 11.82
CA PRO A 57 -21.09 -10.06 11.54
C PRO A 57 -20.22 -11.33 11.37
N PRO A 58 -20.72 -12.52 11.76
CA PRO A 58 -20.11 -13.78 11.36
C PRO A 58 -19.93 -13.86 9.84
N ASP A 59 -18.86 -14.50 9.39
CA ASP A 59 -18.55 -14.73 7.98
C ASP A 59 -18.46 -13.45 7.12
N GLN A 60 -18.14 -12.29 7.72
CA GLN A 60 -18.09 -11.00 7.02
C GLN A 60 -17.22 -11.05 5.74
N PRO A 61 -17.78 -10.74 4.55
CA PRO A 61 -17.02 -10.71 3.32
C PRO A 61 -16.17 -9.44 3.23
N THR A 62 -14.85 -9.59 3.13
CA THR A 62 -13.90 -8.47 3.06
C THR A 62 -13.21 -8.42 1.70
N THR A 63 -13.42 -7.32 0.96
CA THR A 63 -12.75 -7.07 -0.32
C THR A 63 -11.45 -6.30 -0.10
N VAL A 64 -10.33 -6.88 -0.55
CA VAL A 64 -9.02 -6.22 -0.59
C VAL A 64 -8.63 -5.98 -2.04
N ILE A 65 -8.17 -4.76 -2.34
CA ILE A 65 -7.77 -4.37 -3.69
C ILE A 65 -6.38 -3.75 -3.62
N PHE A 66 -5.39 -4.48 -4.15
CA PHE A 66 -4.09 -3.92 -4.47
C PHE A 66 -4.17 -3.25 -5.85
N TYR A 67 -3.38 -2.18 -6.05
CA TYR A 67 -3.15 -1.63 -7.38
C TYR A 67 -1.67 -1.33 -7.60
N ALA A 68 -1.20 -1.61 -8.81
CA ALA A 68 0.10 -1.17 -9.31
C ALA A 68 -0.16 -0.26 -10.51
N ALA A 69 0.50 0.90 -10.53
CA ALA A 69 0.36 1.86 -11.61
C ALA A 69 1.71 2.47 -11.98
N LEU A 70 1.85 2.86 -13.25
CA LEU A 70 3.06 3.42 -13.82
C LEU A 70 2.74 4.78 -14.46
N GLU A 71 3.45 5.80 -14.01
CA GLU A 71 3.46 7.15 -14.58
C GLU A 71 4.81 7.39 -15.28
N GLY A 72 4.79 8.05 -16.44
CA GLY A 72 6.02 8.32 -17.22
C GLY A 72 6.41 7.21 -18.18
N LEU A 73 7.73 7.01 -18.36
CA LEU A 73 8.29 6.10 -19.37
C LEU A 73 8.56 4.70 -18.82
N GLY A 74 8.06 3.69 -19.53
CA GLY A 74 8.29 2.27 -19.25
C GLY A 74 7.11 1.42 -19.72
N ASN A 75 7.05 0.18 -19.24
CA ASN A 75 5.91 -0.71 -19.40
C ASN A 75 5.63 -1.47 -18.10
N LEU A 76 4.36 -1.88 -17.93
CA LEU A 76 3.90 -2.78 -16.88
C LEU A 76 2.86 -3.75 -17.48
N GLN A 77 2.96 -5.02 -17.15
CA GLN A 77 2.11 -6.07 -17.72
C GLN A 77 1.86 -7.16 -16.69
N VAL A 78 0.76 -7.90 -16.84
CA VAL A 78 0.53 -9.17 -16.13
C VAL A 78 1.20 -10.29 -16.92
N ASP A 79 2.19 -10.95 -16.33
CA ASP A 79 2.94 -12.05 -16.98
C ASP A 79 2.16 -13.37 -16.95
N THR A 80 1.45 -13.63 -15.84
CA THR A 80 0.71 -14.86 -15.64
C THR A 80 -0.36 -14.96 -16.72
N LYS A 81 -0.20 -15.90 -17.67
CA LYS A 81 -1.24 -16.21 -18.64
C LYS A 81 -2.47 -16.69 -17.89
N LEU A 82 -3.62 -16.09 -18.18
CA LEU A 82 -4.87 -16.45 -17.55
C LEU A 82 -5.27 -17.88 -17.94
N GLU A 83 -5.13 -18.82 -17.02
CA GLU A 83 -5.39 -20.25 -17.26
C GLU A 83 -6.90 -20.54 -17.33
N ASP A 84 -7.71 -19.83 -16.54
CA ASP A 84 -9.17 -19.88 -16.56
C ASP A 84 -9.75 -18.45 -16.67
N PRO A 85 -10.65 -18.15 -17.65
CA PRO A 85 -11.35 -16.87 -17.74
C PRO A 85 -11.96 -16.34 -16.43
N ARG A 86 -12.32 -17.24 -15.51
CA ARG A 86 -12.92 -16.98 -14.20
C ARG A 86 -11.94 -16.44 -13.14
N GLY A 87 -10.67 -16.27 -13.45
CA GLY A 87 -9.67 -15.65 -12.54
C GLY A 87 -8.56 -16.59 -12.10
N PHE A 88 -7.57 -16.02 -11.40
CA PHE A 88 -6.34 -16.72 -11.02
C PHE A 88 -6.51 -17.47 -9.70
N GLU A 89 -6.27 -18.78 -9.72
CA GLU A 89 -6.08 -19.63 -8.53
C GLU A 89 -4.69 -19.42 -7.91
N SER A 90 -3.70 -19.08 -8.75
CA SER A 90 -2.29 -18.93 -8.39
C SER A 90 -1.85 -17.46 -8.24
N ASN A 91 -0.55 -17.24 -7.98
CA ASN A 91 0.02 -15.91 -7.80
C ASN A 91 -0.15 -15.04 -9.06
N VAL A 92 -0.54 -13.78 -8.87
CA VAL A 92 -0.61 -12.77 -9.94
C VAL A 92 0.75 -12.08 -10.02
N LYS A 93 1.49 -12.37 -11.08
CA LYS A 93 2.80 -11.77 -11.34
C LYS A 93 2.69 -10.67 -12.38
N LEU A 94 3.26 -9.51 -12.07
CA LEU A 94 3.47 -8.42 -13.00
C LEU A 94 4.96 -8.26 -13.26
N SER A 95 5.36 -8.05 -14.52
CA SER A 95 6.70 -7.52 -14.84
C SER A 95 6.58 -6.10 -15.34
N GLY A 96 7.56 -5.27 -14.98
CA GLY A 96 7.73 -3.94 -15.51
C GLY A 96 9.19 -3.62 -15.83
N LEU A 97 9.38 -2.61 -16.66
CA LEU A 97 10.68 -2.05 -17.02
C LEU A 97 10.54 -0.53 -17.07
N THR A 98 11.38 0.18 -16.32
CA THR A 98 11.47 1.65 -16.39
C THR A 98 12.93 2.11 -16.42
N PRO A 99 13.23 3.31 -16.95
CA PRO A 99 14.59 3.87 -16.91
C PRO A 99 15.15 4.09 -15.50
N GLY A 100 14.31 4.15 -14.46
CA GLY A 100 14.72 4.43 -13.08
C GLY A 100 14.83 3.18 -12.19
N LEU A 101 14.07 2.11 -12.45
CA LEU A 101 14.07 0.88 -11.65
C LEU A 101 14.75 -0.32 -12.34
N GLY A 102 15.08 -0.18 -13.62
CA GLY A 102 15.46 -1.30 -14.48
C GLY A 102 14.26 -2.24 -14.71
N ASP A 103 14.54 -3.49 -15.02
CA ASP A 103 13.55 -4.58 -14.97
C ASP A 103 13.15 -4.86 -13.51
N PHE A 104 11.87 -5.13 -13.26
CA PHE A 104 11.36 -5.55 -11.95
C PHE A 104 10.13 -6.46 -12.05
N THR A 105 9.85 -7.21 -10.99
CA THR A 105 8.57 -7.93 -10.81
C THR A 105 7.79 -7.40 -9.62
N ILE A 106 6.46 -7.50 -9.69
CA ILE A 106 5.54 -7.42 -8.55
C ILE A 106 4.76 -8.74 -8.50
N ASP A 107 5.04 -9.55 -7.49
CA ASP A 107 4.37 -10.83 -7.25
C ASP A 107 3.33 -10.63 -6.13
N VAL A 108 2.03 -10.73 -6.45
CA VAL A 108 0.93 -10.75 -5.48
C VAL A 108 0.52 -12.20 -5.25
N THR A 109 0.77 -12.72 -4.05
CA THR A 109 0.60 -14.15 -3.79
C THR A 109 -0.87 -14.56 -3.75
N ALA A 110 -1.17 -15.85 -3.98
CA ALA A 110 -2.51 -16.40 -3.82
C ALA A 110 -3.04 -16.16 -2.39
N GLY A 111 -2.16 -16.36 -1.41
CA GLY A 111 -2.50 -16.59 -0.02
C GLY A 111 -2.28 -18.07 0.34
N PRO A 112 -2.69 -18.49 1.54
CA PRO A 112 -2.64 -19.87 1.98
C PRO A 112 -3.98 -20.60 1.79
N GLU A 113 -3.97 -21.92 1.97
CA GLU A 113 -5.17 -22.76 1.96
C GLU A 113 -6.15 -22.48 3.12
N SER A 114 -5.73 -21.73 4.15
CA SER A 114 -6.61 -21.35 5.27
C SER A 114 -7.42 -20.07 5.04
N ASN A 115 -7.18 -19.32 3.96
CA ASN A 115 -7.97 -18.13 3.69
C ASN A 115 -9.33 -18.57 3.17
N GLU A 116 -10.39 -18.35 3.96
CA GLU A 116 -11.74 -18.64 3.50
C GLU A 116 -12.25 -17.56 2.54
N HIS A 117 -13.11 -17.98 1.61
CA HIS A 117 -13.71 -17.16 0.57
C HIS A 117 -15.25 -17.29 0.61
N PRO A 118 -16.04 -16.26 0.24
CA PRO A 118 -17.50 -16.35 0.35
C PRO A 118 -18.12 -17.26 -0.72
N GLU A 119 -18.60 -18.44 -0.34
CA GLU A 119 -19.34 -19.37 -1.20
C GLU A 119 -20.85 -19.10 -1.19
N HIS A 120 -21.55 -19.44 -2.28
CA HIS A 120 -23.02 -19.37 -2.36
C HIS A 120 -23.62 -20.18 -3.53
N ASP A 121 -24.83 -20.73 -3.33
CA ASP A 121 -25.58 -21.51 -4.34
C ASP A 121 -26.09 -20.69 -5.55
N HIS A 122 -25.91 -19.36 -5.56
CA HIS A 122 -26.46 -18.53 -6.63
C HIS A 122 -25.74 -18.78 -7.98
N PRO A 123 -26.45 -18.99 -9.12
CA PRO A 123 -25.87 -19.44 -10.39
C PRO A 123 -24.82 -18.54 -11.06
N SER A 124 -24.56 -17.35 -10.51
CA SER A 124 -23.44 -16.50 -10.92
C SER A 124 -22.09 -16.93 -10.35
N TYR A 125 -22.05 -17.83 -9.34
CA TYR A 125 -20.78 -18.36 -8.83
C TYR A 125 -19.96 -19.04 -9.93
N GLU A 126 -20.63 -19.77 -10.83
CA GLU A 126 -19.99 -20.40 -11.99
C GLU A 126 -19.35 -19.41 -12.98
N ASP A 127 -19.90 -18.20 -13.15
CA ASP A 127 -19.29 -17.16 -13.98
C ASP A 127 -18.13 -16.43 -13.27
N LYS A 128 -18.24 -16.28 -11.94
CA LYS A 128 -17.50 -15.26 -11.19
C LYS A 128 -17.18 -15.67 -9.73
N PRO A 129 -16.50 -16.81 -9.50
CA PRO A 129 -16.31 -17.34 -8.15
C PRO A 129 -15.32 -16.48 -7.34
N LEU A 130 -15.43 -16.53 -6.01
CA LEU A 130 -14.74 -15.60 -5.10
C LEU A 130 -13.47 -16.18 -4.45
N ASP A 131 -13.20 -17.46 -4.68
CA ASP A 131 -11.94 -18.17 -4.42
C ASP A 131 -10.78 -17.70 -5.31
N ARG A 132 -11.09 -17.05 -6.45
CA ARG A 132 -10.10 -16.59 -7.43
C ARG A 132 -9.71 -15.13 -7.24
N THR A 133 -8.46 -14.84 -7.59
CA THR A 133 -7.95 -13.46 -7.69
C THR A 133 -8.38 -12.85 -9.02
N TRP A 134 -9.04 -11.69 -8.95
CA TRP A 134 -9.56 -10.95 -10.10
C TRP A 134 -8.58 -9.86 -10.51
N VAL A 135 -8.26 -9.74 -11.81
CA VAL A 135 -7.25 -8.79 -12.30
C VAL A 135 -7.79 -7.95 -13.45
N SER A 136 -7.66 -6.62 -13.36
CA SER A 136 -8.01 -5.70 -14.45
C SER A 136 -6.83 -4.82 -14.82
N SER A 137 -6.23 -5.06 -15.98
CA SER A 137 -5.28 -4.15 -16.63
C SER A 137 -6.02 -3.07 -17.42
N SER A 138 -5.45 -1.86 -17.45
CA SER A 138 -5.97 -0.73 -18.22
C SER A 138 -4.87 0.28 -18.54
N THR A 139 -5.07 1.04 -19.62
CA THR A 139 -4.24 2.21 -19.96
C THR A 139 -5.01 3.48 -19.60
N ILE A 140 -4.44 4.30 -18.72
CA ILE A 140 -5.00 5.54 -18.18
C ILE A 140 -3.97 6.67 -18.43
N PRO A 141 -4.38 7.86 -18.92
CA PRO A 141 -3.48 9.01 -19.03
C PRO A 141 -2.81 9.31 -17.68
N SER A 142 -1.51 9.64 -17.69
CA SER A 142 -0.70 9.79 -16.46
C SER A 142 -1.32 10.79 -15.48
N GLU A 143 -1.85 11.89 -16.00
CA GLU A 143 -2.57 12.95 -15.27
C GLU A 143 -3.86 12.48 -14.54
N HIS A 144 -4.28 11.23 -14.75
CA HIS A 144 -5.47 10.61 -14.18
C HIS A 144 -5.19 9.30 -13.42
N VAL A 145 -3.95 8.80 -13.40
CA VAL A 145 -3.57 7.55 -12.71
C VAL A 145 -3.87 7.61 -11.21
N TRP A 146 -3.58 8.74 -10.55
CA TRP A 146 -3.96 9.00 -9.15
C TRP A 146 -5.47 8.91 -8.88
N GLN A 147 -6.33 9.03 -9.89
CA GLN A 147 -7.79 8.88 -9.77
C GLN A 147 -8.25 7.41 -9.77
N THR A 148 -7.34 6.45 -9.52
CA THR A 148 -7.60 5.00 -9.50
C THR A 148 -8.89 4.60 -8.76
N LYS A 149 -9.25 5.27 -7.64
CA LYS A 149 -10.52 5.03 -6.94
C LYS A 149 -11.76 5.27 -7.81
N VAL A 150 -11.74 6.30 -8.67
CA VAL A 150 -12.83 6.61 -9.62
C VAL A 150 -12.85 5.59 -10.76
N VAL A 151 -11.68 5.20 -11.28
CA VAL A 151 -11.56 4.16 -12.30
C VAL A 151 -12.14 2.83 -11.80
N LEU A 152 -11.79 2.43 -10.57
CA LEU A 152 -12.30 1.23 -9.90
C LEU A 152 -13.84 1.22 -9.81
N PHE A 153 -14.46 2.27 -9.27
CA PHE A 153 -15.92 2.34 -9.16
C PHE A 153 -16.61 2.41 -10.54
N SER A 154 -15.97 3.00 -11.55
CA SER A 154 -16.46 2.99 -12.92
C SER A 154 -16.48 1.57 -13.51
N GLN A 155 -15.41 0.80 -13.31
CA GLN A 155 -15.35 -0.61 -13.72
C GLN A 155 -16.37 -1.47 -12.99
N MET A 156 -16.45 -1.38 -11.65
CA MET A 156 -17.45 -2.10 -10.84
C MET A 156 -18.87 -1.78 -11.30
N LYS A 157 -19.22 -0.51 -11.52
CA LYS A 157 -20.54 -0.11 -12.04
C LYS A 157 -20.85 -0.75 -13.40
N GLY A 158 -19.84 -0.93 -14.25
CA GLY A 158 -19.96 -1.66 -15.51
C GLY A 158 -20.30 -3.14 -15.34
N GLU A 159 -19.77 -3.80 -14.31
CA GLU A 159 -20.06 -5.20 -13.96
C GLU A 159 -21.45 -5.34 -13.30
N VAL A 160 -21.77 -4.48 -12.32
CA VAL A 160 -23.07 -4.42 -11.65
C VAL A 160 -24.21 -4.29 -12.66
N ASN A 161 -24.07 -3.42 -13.66
CA ASN A 161 -25.07 -3.25 -14.72
C ASN A 161 -25.31 -4.55 -15.53
N LYS A 162 -24.26 -5.33 -15.82
CA LYS A 162 -24.39 -6.62 -16.54
C LYS A 162 -25.07 -7.68 -15.68
N ILE A 163 -24.72 -7.73 -14.39
CA ILE A 163 -25.32 -8.67 -13.42
C ILE A 163 -26.82 -8.40 -13.30
N ILE A 164 -27.23 -7.14 -13.14
CA ILE A 164 -28.65 -6.74 -13.09
C ILE A 164 -29.36 -7.07 -14.41
N GLN A 165 -28.69 -6.89 -15.56
CA GLN A 165 -29.25 -7.29 -16.87
C GLN A 165 -29.38 -8.82 -17.05
N LYS A 166 -28.50 -9.62 -16.44
CA LYS A 166 -28.49 -11.09 -16.56
C LYS A 166 -29.49 -11.77 -15.62
N TYR A 167 -29.62 -11.29 -14.38
CA TYR A 167 -30.41 -11.95 -13.32
C TYR A 167 -31.68 -11.18 -12.89
N GLY A 168 -31.79 -9.89 -13.24
CA GLY A 168 -32.93 -9.05 -12.84
C GLY A 168 -32.90 -8.63 -11.36
N ALA A 169 -33.99 -8.00 -10.92
CA ALA A 169 -34.16 -7.53 -9.53
C ALA A 169 -34.74 -8.60 -8.59
N GLU A 170 -35.42 -9.62 -9.13
CA GLU A 170 -36.13 -10.65 -8.35
C GLU A 170 -35.20 -11.73 -7.78
N ASN A 171 -33.98 -11.85 -8.30
CA ASN A 171 -32.98 -12.82 -7.88
C ASN A 171 -31.55 -12.27 -8.08
N PRO A 172 -31.12 -11.27 -7.28
CA PRO A 172 -29.79 -10.68 -7.38
C PRO A 172 -28.72 -11.57 -6.72
N PRO A 173 -27.49 -11.65 -7.28
CA PRO A 173 -26.38 -12.29 -6.58
C PRO A 173 -26.01 -11.60 -5.25
N PRO A 174 -25.31 -12.29 -4.33
CA PRO A 174 -24.83 -11.70 -3.09
C PRO A 174 -23.92 -10.47 -3.30
N PRO A 175 -23.98 -9.44 -2.44
CA PRO A 175 -23.23 -8.19 -2.62
C PRO A 175 -21.71 -8.35 -2.78
N SER A 176 -21.11 -9.31 -2.07
CA SER A 176 -19.70 -9.68 -2.17
C SER A 176 -19.26 -10.04 -3.60
N GLN A 177 -20.19 -10.60 -4.38
CA GLN A 177 -19.95 -10.95 -5.78
C GLN A 177 -20.34 -9.82 -6.74
N VAL A 178 -21.39 -9.05 -6.42
CA VAL A 178 -21.84 -7.90 -7.22
C VAL A 178 -20.77 -6.80 -7.30
N PHE A 179 -20.04 -6.55 -6.21
CA PHE A 179 -18.98 -5.52 -6.15
C PHE A 179 -17.59 -6.08 -6.49
N THR A 180 -17.47 -6.67 -7.68
CA THR A 180 -16.22 -7.25 -8.21
C THR A 180 -15.81 -6.62 -9.56
N ILE A 181 -14.52 -6.36 -9.75
CA ILE A 181 -13.97 -5.85 -11.01
C ILE A 181 -14.13 -6.84 -12.17
N LYS A 182 -13.92 -6.37 -13.40
CA LYS A 182 -13.88 -7.23 -14.60
C LYS A 182 -12.53 -7.96 -14.65
N ASN A 183 -12.50 -9.25 -14.95
CA ASN A 183 -11.24 -9.94 -15.27
C ASN A 183 -10.78 -9.58 -16.70
N VAL A 184 -9.70 -8.81 -16.80
CA VAL A 184 -8.96 -8.47 -18.02
C VAL A 184 -7.46 -8.26 -17.70
N PRO A 185 -6.72 -9.31 -17.34
CA PRO A 185 -5.27 -9.24 -17.25
C PRO A 185 -4.64 -8.98 -18.64
N GLY A 186 -3.47 -8.34 -18.64
CA GLY A 186 -2.72 -7.96 -19.85
C GLY A 186 -1.79 -6.77 -19.61
N GLU A 187 -1.35 -6.13 -20.68
CA GLU A 187 -0.55 -4.90 -20.69
C GLU A 187 -1.37 -3.67 -20.20
N GLY A 188 -0.69 -2.66 -19.66
CA GLY A 188 -1.32 -1.41 -19.25
C GLY A 188 -0.35 -0.45 -18.54
N ASN A 189 -0.92 0.52 -17.84
CA ASN A 189 -0.20 1.31 -16.82
C ASN A 189 -1.02 1.52 -15.54
N LEU A 190 -2.20 0.90 -15.43
CA LEU A 190 -2.93 0.71 -14.17
C LEU A 190 -3.46 -0.73 -14.13
N HIS A 191 -3.06 -1.46 -13.10
CA HIS A 191 -3.46 -2.84 -12.84
C HIS A 191 -4.12 -2.93 -11.47
N LEU A 192 -5.35 -3.44 -11.43
CA LEU A 192 -6.12 -3.68 -10.22
C LEU A 192 -6.12 -5.18 -9.92
N VAL A 193 -5.81 -5.57 -8.69
CA VAL A 193 -5.82 -6.97 -8.22
C VAL A 193 -6.75 -7.06 -7.01
N GLN A 194 -7.93 -7.68 -7.21
CA GLN A 194 -8.96 -7.85 -6.19
C GLN A 194 -8.97 -9.28 -5.64
N LYS A 195 -9.03 -9.40 -4.31
CA LYS A 195 -9.34 -10.62 -3.56
C LYS A 195 -10.56 -10.36 -2.68
N VAL A 196 -11.37 -11.39 -2.41
CA VAL A 196 -12.54 -11.31 -1.53
C VAL A 196 -12.49 -12.44 -0.52
N PHE A 197 -12.17 -12.11 0.73
CA PHE A 197 -12.06 -13.06 1.84
C PHE A 197 -13.37 -13.16 2.63
N LYS A 198 -13.48 -14.18 3.46
CA LYS A 198 -14.57 -14.42 4.41
C LYS A 198 -13.96 -14.53 5.81
N GLY A 199 -14.35 -13.63 6.73
CA GLY A 199 -13.81 -13.65 8.09
C GLY A 199 -12.37 -13.12 8.19
N GLU A 200 -11.55 -13.77 9.01
CA GLU A 200 -10.16 -13.40 9.33
C GLU A 200 -9.16 -13.85 8.24
N PHE A 201 -8.12 -13.05 8.00
CA PHE A 201 -6.99 -13.39 7.12
C PHE A 201 -5.66 -13.00 7.79
N GLU A 202 -5.03 -13.99 8.45
CA GLU A 202 -3.98 -13.88 9.48
C GLU A 202 -3.16 -15.24 9.53
N VAL A 203 -2.02 -15.51 10.22
CA VAL A 203 -1.67 -15.45 11.67
C VAL A 203 -0.17 -15.46 11.99
N TRP A 204 0.28 -14.58 12.91
CA TRP A 204 1.16 -15.00 14.04
C TRP A 204 1.00 -14.16 15.31
N THR A 205 1.01 -14.83 16.48
CA THR A 205 1.05 -14.21 17.82
C THR A 205 2.01 -15.01 18.73
N MET A 206 3.02 -14.36 19.32
CA MET A 206 4.11 -15.06 20.03
C MET A 206 3.84 -15.42 21.49
N VAL A 207 3.20 -16.56 21.79
CA VAL A 207 3.37 -17.26 23.09
C VAL A 207 3.26 -18.80 22.97
N ALA A 208 4.31 -19.50 22.49
CA ALA A 208 4.64 -20.90 22.83
C ALA A 208 5.83 -21.47 22.01
N VAL A 209 7.05 -20.93 22.17
CA VAL A 209 8.24 -21.68 21.77
C VAL A 209 8.58 -22.67 22.90
N ILE A 210 8.98 -23.90 22.55
CA ILE A 210 9.20 -25.07 23.44
C ILE A 210 7.89 -25.85 23.73
N LEU A 211 7.82 -27.09 23.20
CA LEU A 211 6.83 -28.16 23.44
C LEU A 211 5.43 -28.10 22.73
N LYS A 212 5.41 -28.08 21.40
CA LYS A 212 4.66 -29.09 20.59
C LYS A 212 5.02 -29.07 19.11
N LYS A 213 4.81 -30.20 18.43
CA LYS A 213 4.85 -30.34 16.96
C LYS A 213 3.46 -30.06 16.38
N VAL A 214 3.32 -28.98 15.61
CA VAL A 214 2.33 -28.78 14.55
C VAL A 214 2.99 -27.87 13.50
N PRO A 215 3.12 -28.27 12.22
CA PRO A 215 3.36 -27.32 11.13
C PRO A 215 2.03 -26.66 10.72
N ASP A 216 2.07 -25.47 10.11
CA ASP A 216 1.19 -24.97 9.02
C ASP A 216 1.47 -23.47 8.77
N ASN A 217 1.26 -22.97 7.54
CA ASN A 217 1.84 -21.71 7.03
C ASN A 217 0.80 -20.80 6.33
N ASN A 218 0.31 -19.75 7.00
CA ASN A 218 -0.89 -19.01 6.57
C ASN A 218 -0.70 -17.48 6.42
N GLN A 219 -0.31 -16.97 5.23
CA GLN A 219 -0.08 -15.53 4.94
C GLN A 219 -0.27 -15.20 3.43
N PHE A 220 -0.62 -13.94 3.08
CA PHE A 220 -0.50 -13.41 1.70
C PHE A 220 0.38 -12.14 1.65
N ASP A 221 1.19 -12.02 0.59
CA ASP A 221 2.24 -11.03 0.44
C ASP A 221 2.17 -10.32 -0.92
N ILE A 222 2.67 -9.09 -0.96
CA ILE A 222 2.95 -8.32 -2.18
C ILE A 222 4.47 -8.08 -2.21
N LEU A 223 5.16 -8.66 -3.19
CA LEU A 223 6.62 -8.67 -3.28
C LEU A 223 7.08 -7.86 -4.50
N PHE A 224 7.90 -6.83 -4.30
CA PHE A 224 8.61 -6.13 -5.38
C PHE A 224 10.07 -6.56 -5.42
N THR A 225 10.54 -6.93 -6.62
CA THR A 225 11.95 -7.26 -6.85
C THR A 225 12.51 -6.47 -8.02
N SER A 226 13.52 -5.63 -7.79
CA SER A 226 14.39 -5.18 -8.89
C SER A 226 15.18 -6.37 -9.44
N GLY A 227 15.21 -6.54 -10.76
CA GLY A 227 16.02 -7.53 -11.47
C GLY A 227 17.53 -7.33 -11.29
N SER A 228 17.96 -6.16 -10.79
CA SER A 228 19.35 -5.91 -10.38
C SER A 228 19.69 -6.44 -8.98
N SER A 229 18.71 -6.92 -8.20
CA SER A 229 18.94 -7.39 -6.83
C SER A 229 19.75 -8.70 -6.80
N PRO A 230 20.84 -8.80 -6.01
CA PRO A 230 21.60 -10.04 -5.84
C PRO A 230 20.84 -11.10 -5.00
N LYS A 231 19.69 -10.74 -4.42
CA LYS A 231 18.78 -11.63 -3.69
C LYS A 231 17.33 -11.25 -4.06
N PRO A 232 16.76 -11.86 -5.12
CA PRO A 232 15.39 -11.58 -5.52
C PRO A 232 14.38 -12.05 -4.46
N LEU A 233 13.27 -11.34 -4.32
CA LEU A 233 12.09 -11.74 -3.53
C LEU A 233 11.01 -12.31 -4.48
N THR A 234 11.38 -13.21 -5.39
CA THR A 234 10.51 -13.77 -6.43
C THR A 234 9.97 -15.14 -6.05
N CYS A 235 8.69 -15.40 -6.34
CA CYS A 235 8.08 -16.73 -6.11
C CYS A 235 8.62 -17.83 -7.05
N GLU A 236 9.43 -17.47 -8.04
CA GLU A 236 10.09 -18.40 -8.99
C GLU A 236 11.62 -18.37 -8.86
N PRO A 237 12.31 -19.50 -9.11
CA PRO A 237 13.76 -19.54 -9.25
C PRO A 237 14.24 -18.92 -10.58
N SER A 238 15.48 -18.43 -10.59
CA SER A 238 16.16 -17.88 -11.79
C SER A 238 16.11 -18.84 -13.00
N PRO A 239 15.92 -18.35 -14.25
CA PRO A 239 15.58 -19.15 -15.43
C PRO A 239 16.65 -20.14 -15.94
N SER A 240 17.71 -20.43 -15.17
CA SER A 240 18.70 -21.46 -15.49
C SER A 240 18.22 -22.87 -15.13
N ARG A 241 17.52 -23.52 -16.09
CA ARG A 241 17.04 -24.93 -16.12
C ARG A 241 15.67 -25.16 -15.45
N ALA A 242 14.70 -25.57 -16.27
CA ALA A 242 13.34 -25.91 -15.83
C ALA A 242 13.30 -27.22 -15.00
N PHE A 243 12.96 -27.12 -13.71
CA PHE A 243 12.76 -28.26 -12.81
C PHE A 243 11.71 -27.98 -11.73
N SER A 244 10.58 -28.73 -11.79
CA SER A 244 9.61 -29.02 -10.71
C SER A 244 8.92 -27.87 -9.94
N ALA A 245 7.59 -27.94 -9.84
CA ALA A 245 6.80 -27.09 -8.95
C ALA A 245 7.22 -27.18 -7.46
N MET A 246 7.82 -28.29 -7.03
CA MET A 246 8.38 -28.45 -5.69
C MET A 246 9.52 -27.45 -5.42
N GLN A 247 10.22 -26.98 -6.46
CA GLN A 247 11.26 -25.96 -6.32
C GLN A 247 10.66 -24.58 -6.05
N SER A 248 9.57 -24.21 -6.72
CA SER A 248 8.83 -22.96 -6.46
C SER A 248 8.24 -22.93 -5.05
N MET A 249 7.70 -24.06 -4.58
CA MET A 249 7.22 -24.21 -3.19
C MET A 249 8.35 -23.97 -2.17
N LEU A 250 9.55 -24.51 -2.42
CA LEU A 250 10.72 -24.29 -1.55
C LEU A 250 11.24 -22.84 -1.60
N THR A 251 11.21 -22.19 -2.76
CA THR A 251 11.53 -20.75 -2.89
C THR A 251 10.50 -19.88 -2.15
N TYR A 252 9.21 -20.20 -2.25
CA TYR A 252 8.16 -19.52 -1.49
C TYR A 252 8.36 -19.65 0.02
N ILE A 253 8.66 -20.86 0.51
CA ILE A 253 8.98 -21.11 1.93
C ILE A 253 10.17 -20.25 2.35
N ALA A 254 11.28 -20.24 1.59
CA ALA A 254 12.47 -19.46 1.93
C ALA A 254 12.21 -17.94 1.98
N ILE A 255 11.33 -17.41 1.13
CA ILE A 255 10.93 -15.99 1.18
C ILE A 255 9.98 -15.73 2.35
N ALA A 256 8.97 -16.57 2.56
CA ALA A 256 8.04 -16.45 3.68
C ALA A 256 8.78 -16.52 5.03
N GLU A 257 9.73 -17.44 5.19
CA GLU A 257 10.65 -17.52 6.34
C GLU A 257 11.50 -16.26 6.47
N SER A 258 12.10 -15.77 5.37
CA SER A 258 12.92 -14.55 5.35
C SER A 258 12.14 -13.31 5.78
N LEU A 259 10.90 -13.12 5.30
CA LEU A 259 10.02 -12.03 5.72
C LEU A 259 9.61 -12.17 7.19
N THR A 260 9.23 -13.38 7.61
CA THR A 260 8.78 -13.68 8.98
C THR A 260 9.93 -13.57 10.00
N ALA A 261 11.19 -13.69 9.57
CA ALA A 261 12.36 -13.36 10.39
C ALA A 261 12.72 -11.85 10.35
N GLN A 262 12.59 -11.19 9.19
CA GLN A 262 12.93 -9.78 9.03
C GLN A 262 11.97 -8.83 9.75
N ILE A 263 10.65 -9.10 9.77
CA ILE A 263 9.68 -8.23 10.44
C ILE A 263 9.99 -8.08 11.95
N PRO A 264 10.15 -9.16 12.75
CA PRO A 264 10.60 -9.05 14.14
C PRO A 264 12.00 -8.45 14.28
N SER A 265 12.92 -8.73 13.35
CA SER A 265 14.27 -8.16 13.38
C SER A 265 14.27 -6.64 13.17
N ASN A 266 13.38 -6.13 12.32
CA ASN A 266 13.22 -4.69 12.07
C ASN A 266 12.53 -4.00 13.24
N SER A 267 11.49 -4.61 13.83
CA SER A 267 10.85 -4.13 15.06
C SER A 267 11.85 -3.99 16.21
N LEU A 268 12.63 -5.05 16.47
CA LEU A 268 13.69 -5.05 17.48
C LEU A 268 14.75 -3.99 17.16
N SER A 269 15.24 -3.91 15.92
CA SER A 269 16.24 -2.91 15.50
C SER A 269 15.74 -1.47 15.66
N PHE A 270 14.48 -1.19 15.30
CA PHE A 270 13.84 0.11 15.49
C PHE A 270 13.73 0.47 16.98
N ALA A 271 13.25 -0.44 17.82
CA ALA A 271 13.19 -0.24 19.26
C ALA A 271 14.58 0.01 19.87
N ASP A 272 15.57 -0.81 19.47
CA ASP A 272 16.97 -0.69 19.90
C ASP A 272 17.63 0.61 19.42
N ARG A 273 17.22 1.17 18.27
CA ARG A 273 17.67 2.48 17.77
C ARG A 273 16.99 3.60 18.54
N PHE A 274 15.69 3.49 18.80
CA PHE A 274 14.91 4.47 19.54
C PHE A 274 15.43 4.69 20.97
N GLU A 275 15.62 3.63 21.75
CA GLU A 275 16.12 3.74 23.14
C GLU A 275 17.58 4.25 23.22
N LYS A 276 18.32 4.32 22.09
CA LYS A 276 19.69 4.85 22.01
C LYS A 276 19.74 6.33 21.57
N ILE A 277 18.83 6.75 20.70
CA ILE A 277 18.79 8.11 20.13
C ILE A 277 17.83 9.01 20.91
N LEU A 278 16.61 8.52 21.17
CA LEU A 278 15.53 9.24 21.85
C LEU A 278 15.11 8.51 23.15
N PRO A 279 16.05 8.27 24.10
CA PRO A 279 15.74 7.57 25.34
C PRO A 279 14.66 8.33 26.15
N PRO A 280 13.57 7.67 26.58
CA PRO A 280 12.53 8.28 27.40
C PRO A 280 13.09 8.96 28.66
N GLN A 281 12.70 10.21 28.91
CA GLN A 281 13.18 11.01 30.04
C GLN A 281 12.09 11.17 31.10
N SER A 282 12.47 11.08 32.37
CA SER A 282 11.57 11.28 33.51
C SER A 282 10.91 12.68 33.47
N PRO A 283 9.57 12.81 33.69
CA PRO A 283 8.64 11.81 34.21
C PRO A 283 7.94 10.94 33.15
N PHE A 284 8.40 10.99 31.90
CA PHE A 284 7.83 10.26 30.76
C PHE A 284 8.61 8.99 30.41
N ASP A 285 9.22 8.36 31.42
CA ASP A 285 10.07 7.15 31.36
C ASP A 285 9.28 5.84 31.54
N SER A 286 7.95 5.90 31.50
CA SER A 286 7.07 4.72 31.59
C SER A 286 6.94 3.97 30.25
N LYS A 287 6.56 2.69 30.31
CA LYS A 287 6.30 1.85 29.12
C LYS A 287 5.20 2.43 28.21
N GLU A 288 4.21 3.10 28.79
CA GLU A 288 3.11 3.74 28.06
C GLU A 288 3.63 4.88 27.18
N TYR A 289 4.50 5.73 27.73
CA TYR A 289 5.14 6.82 26.99
C TYR A 289 6.16 6.32 25.97
N SER A 290 6.91 5.24 26.26
CA SER A 290 7.82 4.63 25.26
C SER A 290 7.07 4.16 24.00
N GLY A 291 5.88 3.56 24.16
CA GLY A 291 5.02 3.20 23.02
C GLY A 291 4.51 4.43 22.26
N PHE A 292 3.91 5.39 22.98
CA PHE A 292 3.39 6.63 22.39
C PHE A 292 4.45 7.41 21.59
N SER A 293 5.64 7.62 22.16
CA SER A 293 6.73 8.37 21.52
C SER A 293 7.28 7.67 20.27
N LYS A 294 7.33 6.33 20.28
CA LYS A 294 7.69 5.53 19.09
C LYS A 294 6.68 5.72 17.97
N SER A 295 5.39 5.64 18.26
CA SER A 295 4.35 5.85 17.25
C SER A 295 4.25 7.32 16.81
N MET A 296 4.55 8.31 17.66
CA MET A 296 4.66 9.71 17.25
C MET A 296 5.75 9.91 16.18
N LEU A 297 6.99 9.47 16.46
CA LEU A 297 8.09 9.54 15.49
C LEU A 297 7.74 8.77 14.20
N SER A 298 7.17 7.58 14.35
CA SER A 298 6.80 6.70 13.23
C SER A 298 5.74 7.33 12.31
N ASN A 299 4.80 8.11 12.86
CA ASN A 299 3.80 8.81 12.05
C ASN A 299 4.30 10.13 11.45
N LEU A 300 5.31 10.77 12.04
CA LEU A 300 6.02 11.91 11.42
C LEU A 300 6.86 11.42 10.23
N VAL A 301 7.77 10.46 10.48
CA VAL A 301 8.66 9.88 9.46
C VAL A 301 7.85 9.13 8.39
N GLY A 302 6.80 8.39 8.79
CA GLY A 302 5.83 7.75 7.90
C GLY A 302 4.76 8.70 7.33
N GLY A 303 4.94 10.01 7.54
CA GLY A 303 4.26 11.09 6.82
C GLY A 303 5.14 11.75 5.75
N ILE A 304 6.43 11.42 5.65
CA ILE A 304 7.31 11.91 4.59
C ILE A 304 6.82 11.43 3.22
N GLY A 305 6.72 12.37 2.27
CA GLY A 305 6.27 12.11 0.90
C GLY A 305 7.24 12.65 -0.14
N TYR A 306 7.29 11.98 -1.28
CA TYR A 306 7.84 12.53 -2.53
C TYR A 306 6.69 13.08 -3.36
N PHE A 307 6.83 14.32 -3.83
CA PHE A 307 5.84 15.05 -4.63
C PHE A 307 6.50 15.53 -5.91
N TYR A 308 5.79 15.41 -7.03
CA TYR A 308 6.20 15.91 -8.33
C TYR A 308 5.02 16.60 -9.01
N GLY A 309 5.23 17.75 -9.65
CA GLY A 309 4.15 18.49 -10.28
C GLY A 309 4.53 19.92 -10.68
N THR A 310 3.52 20.78 -10.78
CA THR A 310 3.65 22.20 -11.14
C THR A 310 2.86 23.06 -10.17
N ASP A 311 3.44 24.17 -9.73
CA ASP A 311 2.80 25.12 -8.83
C ASP A 311 1.86 26.07 -9.59
N ILE A 312 0.88 26.63 -8.89
CA ILE A 312 0.11 27.79 -9.35
C ILE A 312 0.70 29.03 -8.64
N VAL A 313 1.34 29.92 -9.39
CA VAL A 313 2.10 31.06 -8.85
C VAL A 313 1.62 32.36 -9.50
N ASP A 314 1.36 33.41 -8.70
CA ASP A 314 1.28 34.77 -9.20
C ASP A 314 2.64 35.46 -9.03
N ARG A 315 3.19 36.02 -10.12
CA ARG A 315 4.44 36.80 -10.12
C ARG A 315 4.24 38.25 -10.55
N SER A 316 3.00 38.75 -10.51
CA SER A 316 2.66 40.13 -10.84
C SER A 316 3.34 41.18 -9.94
N ALA A 317 3.72 40.80 -8.71
CA ALA A 317 4.31 41.69 -7.71
C ALA A 317 3.50 42.99 -7.54
N ALA A 318 2.19 42.81 -7.33
CA ALA A 318 1.26 43.90 -7.07
C ALA A 318 1.70 44.69 -5.82
N PRO A 319 1.87 46.03 -5.88
CA PRO A 319 2.29 46.85 -4.72
C PRO A 319 1.36 46.73 -3.51
N GLU A 320 0.12 46.33 -3.73
CA GLU A 320 -0.86 45.96 -2.69
C GLU A 320 -0.43 44.73 -1.84
N TYR A 321 0.73 44.13 -2.11
CA TYR A 321 1.38 43.08 -1.32
C TYR A 321 2.54 43.59 -0.43
N ASP A 322 2.95 44.87 -0.54
CA ASP A 322 4.06 45.44 0.24
C ASP A 322 3.63 45.94 1.65
N GLU A 323 2.34 45.79 2.00
CA GLU A 323 1.73 46.06 3.32
C GLU A 323 1.93 47.49 3.89
N GLU A 324 2.20 48.50 3.06
CA GLU A 324 2.61 49.85 3.50
C GLU A 324 1.54 50.69 4.26
N ASN A 325 0.26 50.31 4.23
CA ASN A 325 -0.86 51.15 4.68
C ASN A 325 -1.72 50.53 5.81
N GLU A 326 -2.36 51.37 6.64
CA GLU A 326 -3.48 50.90 7.48
C GLU A 326 -4.64 50.41 6.59
N GLY A 327 -5.13 49.19 6.82
CA GLY A 327 -6.15 48.56 5.98
C GLY A 327 -5.60 47.70 4.83
N PHE A 328 -4.27 47.52 4.72
CA PHE A 328 -3.62 46.74 3.65
C PHE A 328 -4.29 45.40 3.35
N TRP A 329 -4.84 44.70 4.34
CA TRP A 329 -5.48 43.40 4.15
C TRP A 329 -6.66 43.42 3.15
N GLU A 330 -7.30 44.58 2.95
CA GLU A 330 -8.36 44.77 1.96
C GLU A 330 -7.76 44.94 0.55
N GLU A 331 -6.74 45.80 0.40
CA GLU A 331 -5.99 45.98 -0.85
C GLU A 331 -5.30 44.67 -1.29
N THR A 332 -4.65 43.96 -0.37
CA THR A 332 -4.07 42.62 -0.55
C THR A 332 -5.14 41.55 -0.88
N ALA A 333 -6.37 41.68 -0.40
CA ALA A 333 -7.48 40.78 -0.76
C ALA A 333 -8.01 41.07 -2.18
N GLU A 334 -8.16 42.34 -2.55
CA GLU A 334 -8.52 42.73 -3.92
C GLU A 334 -7.44 42.31 -4.92
N ALA A 335 -6.16 42.56 -4.62
CA ALA A 335 -5.04 42.12 -5.46
C ALA A 335 -5.03 40.61 -5.70
N ARG A 336 -5.23 39.80 -4.65
CA ARG A 336 -5.40 38.33 -4.78
C ARG A 336 -6.61 37.93 -5.63
N ALA A 337 -7.71 38.70 -5.61
CA ALA A 337 -8.88 38.43 -6.46
C ALA A 337 -8.65 38.74 -7.95
N ARG A 338 -7.61 39.53 -8.28
CA ARG A 338 -7.11 39.81 -9.64
C ARG A 338 -5.69 39.27 -9.87
N ALA A 339 -5.32 38.21 -9.16
CA ALA A 339 -4.02 37.55 -9.28
C ALA A 339 -3.80 36.96 -10.69
N HIS A 340 -2.61 37.19 -11.26
CA HIS A 340 -2.26 36.71 -12.60
C HIS A 340 -1.51 35.38 -12.52
N THR A 341 -2.23 34.34 -12.11
CA THR A 341 -1.66 33.01 -11.86
C THR A 341 -1.15 32.32 -13.13
N VAL A 342 0.09 31.84 -13.09
CA VAL A 342 0.71 30.97 -14.11
C VAL A 342 1.07 29.61 -13.50
N LEU A 343 1.23 28.60 -14.34
CA LEU A 343 1.80 27.31 -13.93
C LEU A 343 3.33 27.37 -13.98
N GLU A 344 4.00 26.92 -12.92
CA GLU A 344 5.46 26.92 -12.81
C GLU A 344 6.00 25.53 -12.46
N GLY A 345 6.99 25.05 -13.23
CA GLY A 345 7.65 23.76 -13.03
C GLY A 345 7.96 23.04 -14.34
N PRO A 346 8.05 21.70 -14.34
CA PRO A 346 7.82 20.82 -13.19
C PRO A 346 8.87 21.01 -12.08
N LYS A 347 8.50 20.62 -10.86
CA LYS A 347 9.34 20.59 -9.66
C LYS A 347 9.14 19.27 -8.93
N GLU A 348 10.13 18.89 -8.13
CA GLU A 348 10.03 17.80 -7.16
C GLU A 348 10.28 18.32 -5.74
N LEU A 349 9.71 17.64 -4.75
CA LEU A 349 9.87 17.95 -3.33
C LEU A 349 9.78 16.66 -2.51
N PHE A 350 10.76 16.45 -1.63
CA PHE A 350 10.76 15.38 -0.63
C PHE A 350 10.71 16.04 0.75
N THR A 351 9.67 15.76 1.53
CA THR A 351 9.28 16.61 2.67
C THR A 351 8.34 15.86 3.62
N CYS A 352 8.34 16.22 4.91
CA CYS A 352 7.30 15.80 5.85
C CYS A 352 5.95 16.48 5.51
N VAL A 353 4.85 16.00 6.12
CA VAL A 353 3.54 16.63 5.97
C VAL A 353 2.89 16.86 7.35
N PRO A 354 2.25 18.03 7.60
CA PRO A 354 1.63 18.30 8.90
C PRO A 354 0.49 17.33 9.24
N SER A 355 -0.18 16.77 8.21
CA SER A 355 -1.28 15.82 8.41
C SER A 355 -1.59 15.00 7.15
N ARG A 356 -1.31 13.69 7.17
CA ARG A 356 -1.65 12.76 6.07
C ARG A 356 -3.10 12.89 5.53
N PRO A 357 -4.16 13.04 6.37
CA PRO A 357 -5.54 13.15 5.87
C PRO A 357 -5.99 14.56 5.45
N PHE A 358 -5.43 15.64 6.00
CA PHE A 358 -5.89 17.02 5.76
C PHE A 358 -4.92 17.88 4.96
N PHE A 359 -3.62 17.65 5.14
CA PHE A 359 -2.53 18.45 4.61
C PHE A 359 -1.40 17.58 4.03
N PRO A 360 -1.66 16.63 3.09
CA PRO A 360 -0.62 15.79 2.48
C PRO A 360 0.19 16.56 1.43
N ARG A 361 1.00 17.53 1.89
CA ARG A 361 1.94 18.35 1.12
C ARG A 361 2.90 19.03 2.10
N GLY A 362 4.08 19.44 1.63
CA GLY A 362 5.01 20.24 2.43
C GLY A 362 4.45 21.63 2.76
N PHE A 363 4.81 22.15 3.93
CA PHE A 363 4.54 23.52 4.36
C PHE A 363 5.84 24.11 4.94
N LEU A 364 6.28 25.26 4.41
CA LEU A 364 7.63 25.79 4.65
C LEU A 364 7.94 26.09 6.13
N TRP A 365 6.95 26.53 6.92
CA TRP A 365 7.16 26.87 8.33
C TRP A 365 7.03 25.63 9.24
N ASP A 366 6.07 24.73 8.98
CA ASP A 366 5.91 23.47 9.70
C ASP A 366 7.17 22.59 9.57
N GLU A 367 7.81 22.58 8.39
CA GLU A 367 8.99 21.75 8.11
C GLU A 367 10.17 22.06 9.03
N GLY A 368 10.35 23.33 9.42
CA GLY A 368 11.36 23.71 10.40
C GLY A 368 11.16 23.09 11.78
N PHE A 369 9.94 22.65 12.11
CA PHE A 369 9.64 21.90 13.33
C PHE A 369 9.67 20.38 13.10
N HIS A 370 9.22 19.90 11.93
CA HIS A 370 9.34 18.48 11.56
C HIS A 370 10.80 18.01 11.57
N LEU A 371 11.72 18.83 11.07
CA LEU A 371 13.15 18.48 10.96
C LEU A 371 13.86 18.33 12.31
N ILE A 372 13.33 18.87 13.42
CA ILE A 372 13.99 18.81 14.73
C ILE A 372 14.17 17.34 15.21
N PRO A 373 13.11 16.55 15.42
CA PRO A 373 13.25 15.13 15.79
C PRO A 373 13.77 14.25 14.64
N VAL A 374 13.60 14.66 13.37
CA VAL A 374 14.12 13.91 12.23
C VAL A 374 15.65 14.00 12.14
N LEU A 375 16.23 15.18 12.42
CA LEU A 375 17.68 15.40 12.47
C LEU A 375 18.37 14.59 13.57
N GLU A 376 17.73 14.46 14.73
CA GLU A 376 18.17 13.59 15.82
C GLU A 376 18.07 12.11 15.44
N TRP A 377 16.95 11.69 14.83
CA TRP A 377 16.73 10.31 14.39
C TRP A 377 17.69 9.87 13.28
N ASP A 378 17.84 10.66 12.22
CA ASP A 378 18.49 10.31 10.97
C ASP A 378 19.04 11.57 10.27
N THR A 379 20.26 11.96 10.63
CA THR A 379 20.90 13.23 10.17
C THR A 379 21.14 13.31 8.65
N ASP A 380 21.12 12.17 7.94
CA ASP A 380 21.23 12.08 6.48
C ASP A 380 19.86 12.24 5.77
N LEU A 381 18.77 12.36 6.52
CA LEU A 381 17.38 12.49 6.04
C LEU A 381 16.84 13.93 6.17
N ALA A 382 17.52 14.78 6.96
CA ALA A 382 17.14 16.15 7.31
C ALA A 382 18.00 17.21 6.61
#